data_AF-A0A4V2LP76-F1
#
_entry.id   AF-A0A4V2LP76-F1
#
_cell.length_a   1.000
_cell.length_b   1.000
_cell.length_c   1.000
_cell.angle_alpha   90.00
_cell.angle_beta   90.00
_cell.angle_gamma   90.00
#
_symmetry.space_group_name_H-M   'P 1'
#
loop_
_entity.id
_entity.type
_entity.pdbx_description
1 polymer ?
#
loop_
_entity_poly.entity_id
_entity_poly.type
_entity_poly.pdbx_seq_one_letter_code
_entity_poly.pdbx_strand_id
1 'polypeptide(L)'
;MNIIDDKKLSLIMKLAISYVLLLNFVFLFYVFNTDPSSDQTARGAVFTNLLVWSATLYAPLAAFFLYDSWKEQKQYEITKELMIDVITVLSDLYIKIGKAINLAERLKEIDNDKITLQSFINAKELRNVDDLNKIYALIHLYENITGDKALMKYKSNFDKTTFEIETFLTKLDLLYLQYFESLDLKIESNFTRTQTYKKDEKAIVKNNIDAINNIFKNPMPFSNNEIPYDLSFDQSKKNFERSYENFIQKISEILNP
;
A
#
# COMPACT_ATOMS: atom_id res chain seq x y z
N MET A 1 -20.98 5.53 13.66
CA MET A 1 -21.46 6.85 13.21
C MET A 1 -20.43 7.31 12.18
N ASN A 2 -20.83 7.56 10.93
CA ASN A 2 -19.89 7.72 9.82
C ASN A 2 -19.10 9.03 9.96
N ILE A 3 -17.77 8.97 9.81
CA ILE A 3 -16.85 10.13 9.85
C ILE A 3 -17.29 11.25 8.86
N ILE A 4 -17.95 10.86 7.77
CA ILE A 4 -18.51 11.77 6.76
C ILE A 4 -19.64 12.63 7.34
N ASP A 5 -20.44 12.09 8.26
CA ASP A 5 -21.56 12.82 8.88
C ASP A 5 -21.03 13.84 9.91
N ASP A 6 -19.98 13.48 10.65
CA ASP A 6 -19.36 14.37 11.64
C ASP A 6 -18.69 15.58 10.98
N LYS A 7 -18.01 15.40 9.84
CA LYS A 7 -17.39 16.51 9.10
C LYS A 7 -18.41 17.45 8.48
N LYS A 8 -19.50 16.91 7.93
CA LYS A 8 -20.63 17.71 7.40
C LYS A 8 -21.29 18.51 8.52
N LEU A 9 -21.52 17.90 9.67
CA LEU A 9 -22.08 18.58 10.84
C LEU A 9 -21.16 19.70 11.32
N SER A 10 -19.85 19.47 11.38
CA SER A 10 -18.85 20.48 11.72
C SER A 10 -18.89 21.68 10.76
N LEU A 11 -18.97 21.45 9.45
CA LEU A 11 -19.10 22.52 8.45
C LEU A 11 -20.40 23.32 8.65
N ILE A 12 -21.54 22.65 8.82
CA ILE A 12 -22.83 23.30 9.06
C ILE A 12 -22.77 24.16 10.32
N MET A 13 -22.16 23.65 11.40
CA MET A 13 -21.97 24.40 12.64
C MET A 13 -21.05 25.60 12.45
N LYS A 14 -19.92 25.48 11.74
CA LYS A 14 -19.03 26.62 11.43
C LYS A 14 -19.78 27.70 10.63
N LEU A 15 -20.56 27.31 9.63
CA LEU A 15 -21.38 28.23 8.83
C LEU A 15 -22.46 28.91 9.68
N ALA A 16 -23.19 28.17 10.51
CA ALA A 16 -24.23 28.71 11.37
C ALA A 16 -23.67 29.67 12.42
N ILE A 17 -22.60 29.28 13.13
CA ILE A 17 -21.96 30.12 14.15
C ILE A 17 -21.41 31.40 13.53
N SER A 18 -20.71 31.32 12.41
CA SER A 18 -20.16 32.50 11.73
C SER A 18 -21.25 33.46 11.27
N TYR A 19 -22.39 32.95 10.78
CA TYR A 19 -23.54 33.79 10.42
C TYR A 19 -24.16 34.46 11.63
N VAL A 20 -24.37 33.73 12.74
CA VAL A 20 -24.90 34.29 13.99
C VAL A 20 -23.98 35.38 14.53
N LEU A 21 -22.66 35.19 14.49
CA LEU A 21 -21.70 36.22 14.90
C LEU A 21 -21.79 37.47 14.01
N LEU A 22 -21.92 37.29 12.70
CA LEU A 22 -22.09 38.41 11.77
C LEU A 22 -23.40 39.17 12.02
N LEU A 23 -24.51 38.46 12.27
CA LEU A 23 -25.79 39.09 12.59
C LEU A 23 -25.72 39.88 13.91
N ASN A 24 -25.04 39.36 14.93
CA ASN A 24 -24.81 40.09 16.18
C ASN A 24 -23.99 41.37 15.94
N PHE A 25 -22.95 41.30 15.10
CA PHE A 25 -22.16 42.47 14.74
C PHE A 25 -23.00 43.53 14.01
N VAL A 26 -23.83 43.11 13.05
CA VAL A 26 -24.73 43.98 12.30
C VAL A 26 -25.79 44.61 13.21
N PHE A 27 -26.33 43.84 14.16
CA PHE A 27 -27.28 44.33 15.15
C PHE A 27 -26.64 45.37 16.09
N LEU A 28 -25.42 45.12 16.57
CA LEU A 28 -24.68 46.11 17.37
C LEU A 28 -24.46 47.39 16.56
N PHE A 29 -24.03 47.27 15.31
CA PHE A 29 -23.84 48.43 14.43
C PHE A 29 -25.14 49.22 14.21
N TYR A 30 -26.27 48.54 14.04
CA TYR A 30 -27.58 49.17 13.95
C TYR A 30 -27.92 49.98 15.22
N VAL A 31 -27.76 49.38 16.40
CA VAL A 31 -28.05 50.04 17.69
C VAL A 31 -27.16 51.27 17.92
N PHE A 32 -25.88 51.19 17.55
CA PHE A 32 -24.95 52.31 17.73
C PHE A 32 -25.18 53.48 16.78
N ASN A 33 -25.66 53.23 15.55
CA ASN A 33 -25.77 54.26 14.51
C ASN A 33 -27.18 54.80 14.29
N THR A 34 -28.21 54.21 14.90
CA THR A 34 -29.60 54.61 14.67
C THR A 34 -30.11 55.49 15.80
N ASP A 35 -30.43 56.75 15.48
CA ASP A 35 -31.06 57.67 16.42
C ASP A 35 -32.51 57.23 16.70
N PRO A 36 -32.90 56.99 17.97
CA PRO A 36 -34.26 56.58 18.33
C PRO A 36 -35.35 57.60 17.96
N SER A 37 -34.99 58.87 17.75
CA SER A 37 -35.90 59.96 17.35
C SER A 37 -36.21 60.01 15.85
N SER A 38 -35.51 59.20 15.04
CA SER A 38 -35.73 59.12 13.59
C SER A 38 -37.06 58.46 13.20
N ASP A 39 -37.62 58.85 12.05
CA ASP A 39 -38.87 58.31 11.51
C ASP A 39 -38.78 56.79 11.27
N GLN A 40 -39.90 56.07 11.44
CA GLN A 40 -39.98 54.61 11.30
C GLN A 40 -39.53 54.14 9.91
N THR A 41 -39.89 54.88 8.85
CA THR A 41 -39.50 54.54 7.47
C THR A 41 -37.98 54.62 7.29
N ALA A 42 -37.32 55.62 7.88
CA ALA A 42 -35.87 55.78 7.81
C ALA A 42 -35.14 54.63 8.55
N ARG A 43 -35.64 54.25 9.74
CA ARG A 43 -35.10 53.12 10.51
C ARG A 43 -35.23 51.79 9.78
N GLY A 44 -36.39 51.56 9.16
CA GLY A 44 -36.63 50.37 8.34
C GLY A 44 -35.64 50.26 7.18
N ALA A 45 -35.37 51.36 6.48
CA ALA A 45 -34.40 51.39 5.37
C ALA A 45 -32.97 51.08 5.83
N VAL A 46 -32.52 51.65 6.96
CA VAL A 46 -31.19 51.35 7.53
C VAL A 46 -31.08 49.88 7.91
N PHE A 47 -32.09 49.32 8.55
CA PHE A 47 -32.12 47.90 8.92
C PHE A 47 -32.05 46.98 7.68
N THR A 48 -32.86 47.25 6.66
CA THR A 48 -32.82 46.47 5.41
C THR A 48 -31.46 46.57 4.73
N ASN A 49 -30.87 47.76 4.65
CA ASN A 49 -29.53 47.94 4.07
C ASN A 49 -28.49 47.12 4.84
N LEU A 50 -28.50 47.18 6.18
CA LEU A 50 -27.58 46.42 7.02
C LEU A 50 -27.72 44.90 6.84
N LEU A 51 -28.94 44.39 6.64
CA LEU A 51 -29.14 42.98 6.28
C LEU A 51 -28.56 42.64 4.90
N VAL A 52 -28.73 43.50 3.89
CA VAL A 52 -28.12 43.31 2.57
C VAL A 52 -26.59 43.31 2.66
N TRP A 53 -26.02 44.22 3.45
CA TRP A 53 -24.58 44.23 3.74
C TRP A 53 -24.13 42.95 4.43
N SER A 54 -24.91 42.45 5.40
CA SER A 54 -24.60 41.19 6.08
C SER A 54 -24.57 40.00 5.11
N ALA A 55 -25.53 39.90 4.19
CA ALA A 55 -25.55 38.84 3.19
C ALA A 55 -24.36 38.96 2.23
N THR A 56 -24.01 40.18 1.83
CA THR A 56 -22.88 40.46 0.94
C THR A 56 -21.54 40.09 1.57
N LEU A 57 -21.36 40.35 2.87
CA LEU A 57 -20.16 39.96 3.62
C LEU A 57 -20.13 38.47 3.96
N TYR A 58 -21.29 37.86 4.18
CA TYR A 58 -21.37 36.45 4.51
C TYR A 58 -21.04 35.55 3.32
N ALA A 59 -21.43 35.94 2.10
CA ALA A 59 -21.16 35.16 0.89
C ALA A 59 -19.68 34.75 0.71
N PRO A 60 -18.68 35.67 0.74
CA PRO A 60 -17.27 35.28 0.65
C PRO A 60 -16.78 34.48 1.86
N LEU A 61 -17.32 34.73 3.06
CA LEU A 61 -16.96 33.95 4.26
C LEU A 61 -17.45 32.51 4.17
N ALA A 62 -18.69 32.31 3.73
CA ALA A 62 -19.24 30.98 3.47
C ALA A 62 -18.49 30.28 2.34
N ALA A 63 -18.16 31.00 1.26
CA ALA A 63 -17.35 30.46 0.17
C ALA A 63 -15.97 29.99 0.66
N PHE A 64 -15.32 30.72 1.59
CA PHE A 64 -14.06 30.31 2.19
C PHE A 64 -14.19 28.97 2.95
N PHE A 65 -15.18 28.83 3.83
CA PHE A 65 -15.40 27.58 4.57
C PHE A 65 -15.77 26.40 3.66
N LEU A 66 -16.59 26.66 2.64
CA LEU A 66 -16.96 25.66 1.64
C LEU A 66 -15.74 25.21 0.83
N TYR A 67 -14.88 26.14 0.42
CA TYR A 67 -13.66 25.84 -0.32
C TYR A 67 -12.68 25.01 0.52
N ASP A 68 -12.48 25.38 1.79
CA ASP A 68 -11.59 24.65 2.69
C ASP A 68 -12.10 23.21 2.91
N SER A 69 -13.40 23.04 3.17
CA SER A 69 -14.01 21.72 3.29
C SER A 69 -13.96 20.90 2.00
N TRP A 70 -14.16 21.55 0.84
CA TRP A 70 -14.05 20.89 -0.46
C TRP A 70 -12.62 20.41 -0.72
N LYS A 71 -11.63 21.25 -0.39
CA LYS A 71 -10.21 20.91 -0.52
C LYS A 71 -9.84 19.71 0.36
N GLU A 72 -10.27 19.69 1.63
CA GLU A 72 -10.07 18.55 2.54
C GLU A 72 -10.71 17.27 1.99
N GLN A 73 -11.95 17.35 1.50
CA GLN A 73 -12.61 16.20 0.89
C GLN A 73 -11.83 15.72 -0.33
N LYS A 74 -11.37 16.64 -1.18
CA LYS A 74 -10.64 16.26 -2.39
C LYS A 74 -9.30 15.61 -2.08
N GLN A 75 -8.60 16.10 -1.06
CA GLN A 75 -7.37 15.50 -0.57
C GLN A 75 -7.59 14.08 -0.02
N TYR A 76 -8.70 13.86 0.70
CA TYR A 76 -9.09 12.52 1.16
C TYR A 76 -9.39 11.57 0.00
N GLU A 77 -10.12 12.01 -1.03
CA GLU A 77 -10.39 11.21 -2.22
C GLU A 77 -9.10 10.79 -2.94
N ILE A 78 -8.17 11.73 -3.15
CA ILE A 78 -6.87 11.43 -3.80
C ILE A 78 -6.06 10.46 -2.94
N THR A 79 -6.03 10.67 -1.61
CA THR A 79 -5.33 9.77 -0.68
C THR A 79 -5.88 8.36 -0.78
N LYS A 80 -7.22 8.22 -0.81
CA LYS A 80 -7.89 6.93 -0.95
C LYS A 80 -7.55 6.24 -2.27
N GLU A 81 -7.55 6.98 -3.38
CA GLU A 81 -7.20 6.46 -4.71
C GLU A 81 -5.75 5.93 -4.72
N LEU A 82 -4.79 6.71 -4.21
CA LEU A 82 -3.40 6.28 -4.08
C LEU A 82 -3.25 5.00 -3.25
N MET A 83 -3.97 4.90 -2.13
CA MET A 83 -3.93 3.71 -1.27
C MET A 83 -4.52 2.47 -1.95
N ILE A 84 -5.59 2.63 -2.74
CA ILE A 84 -6.16 1.54 -3.53
C ILE A 84 -5.12 1.05 -4.56
N ASP A 85 -4.47 1.96 -5.27
CA ASP A 85 -3.44 1.61 -6.25
C ASP A 85 -2.25 0.88 -5.61
N VAL A 86 -1.82 1.30 -4.42
CA VAL A 86 -0.78 0.60 -3.65
C VAL A 86 -1.24 -0.81 -3.30
N ILE A 87 -2.46 -0.99 -2.78
CA ILE A 87 -3.01 -2.31 -2.45
C ILE A 87 -3.05 -3.21 -3.67
N THR A 88 -3.49 -2.71 -4.82
CA THR A 88 -3.56 -3.50 -6.06
C THR A 88 -2.20 -4.04 -6.45
N VAL A 89 -1.19 -3.16 -6.56
CA VAL A 89 0.17 -3.57 -6.96
C VAL A 89 0.79 -4.50 -5.91
N LEU A 90 0.61 -4.19 -4.62
CA LEU A 90 1.13 -5.00 -3.54
C LEU A 90 0.51 -6.41 -3.51
N SER A 91 -0.79 -6.52 -3.78
CA SER A 91 -1.50 -7.81 -3.81
C SER A 91 -1.06 -8.66 -5.00
N ASP A 92 -0.92 -8.06 -6.18
CA ASP A 92 -0.43 -8.75 -7.38
C ASP A 92 0.97 -9.32 -7.15
N LEU A 93 1.85 -8.51 -6.54
CA LEU A 93 3.20 -8.90 -6.16
C LEU A 93 3.20 -10.04 -5.13
N TYR A 94 2.36 -9.94 -4.10
CA TYR A 94 2.20 -10.99 -3.09
C TYR A 94 1.75 -12.32 -3.70
N ILE A 95 0.78 -12.29 -4.62
CA ILE A 95 0.29 -13.49 -5.31
C ILE A 95 1.39 -14.09 -6.18
N LYS A 96 2.15 -13.25 -6.90
CA LYS A 96 3.23 -13.69 -7.78
C LYS A 96 4.35 -14.39 -7.02
N ILE A 97 4.83 -13.78 -5.94
CA ILE A 97 5.85 -14.37 -5.06
C ILE A 97 5.29 -15.60 -4.32
N GLY A 98 4.04 -15.55 -3.86
CA GLY A 98 3.37 -16.67 -3.21
C GLY A 98 3.27 -17.91 -4.09
N LYS A 99 2.98 -17.74 -5.40
CA LYS A 99 3.05 -18.83 -6.38
C LYS A 99 4.46 -19.42 -6.47
N ALA A 100 5.49 -18.58 -6.47
CA ALA A 100 6.89 -19.01 -6.49
C ALA A 100 7.29 -19.82 -5.25
N ILE A 101 6.90 -19.34 -4.07
CA ILE A 101 7.12 -20.02 -2.79
C ILE A 101 6.45 -21.40 -2.82
N ASN A 102 5.20 -21.48 -3.26
CA ASN A 102 4.47 -22.75 -3.34
C ASN A 102 5.13 -23.76 -4.30
N LEU A 103 5.71 -23.27 -5.41
CA LEU A 103 6.46 -24.12 -6.33
C LEU A 103 7.79 -24.57 -5.71
N ALA A 104 8.51 -23.67 -5.04
CA ALA A 104 9.72 -24.00 -4.29
C ALA A 104 9.46 -25.04 -3.21
N GLU A 105 8.36 -24.94 -2.47
CA GLU A 105 8.02 -25.92 -1.43
C GLU A 105 7.81 -27.33 -1.98
N ARG A 106 7.29 -27.48 -3.20
CA ARG A 106 7.19 -28.80 -3.87
C ARG A 106 8.55 -29.39 -4.21
N LEU A 107 9.59 -28.56 -4.40
CA LEU A 107 10.94 -29.06 -4.62
C LEU A 107 11.53 -29.74 -3.37
N LYS A 108 10.98 -29.48 -2.17
CA LYS A 108 11.34 -30.23 -0.95
C LYS A 108 10.99 -31.72 -1.05
N GLU A 109 10.06 -32.08 -1.95
CA GLU A 109 9.64 -33.46 -2.19
C GLU A 109 10.53 -34.19 -3.20
N ILE A 110 11.50 -33.51 -3.83
CA ILE A 110 12.46 -34.16 -4.72
C ILE A 110 13.35 -35.08 -3.87
N ASP A 111 13.24 -36.37 -4.14
CA ASP A 111 14.04 -37.40 -3.50
C ASP A 111 15.00 -38.05 -4.51
N ASN A 112 15.85 -38.94 -4.00
CA ASN A 112 16.83 -39.67 -4.80
C ASN A 112 16.22 -40.80 -5.65
N ASP A 113 14.91 -41.03 -5.57
CA ASP A 113 14.22 -42.15 -6.20
C ASP A 113 13.27 -41.71 -7.32
N LYS A 114 12.80 -40.46 -7.28
CA LYS A 114 11.83 -39.88 -8.21
C LYS A 114 12.28 -38.53 -8.74
N ILE A 115 12.13 -38.37 -10.06
CA ILE A 115 12.23 -37.12 -10.79
C ILE A 115 10.88 -36.40 -10.71
N THR A 116 10.87 -35.17 -10.23
CA THR A 116 9.73 -34.26 -10.35
C THR A 116 9.98 -33.29 -11.50
N LEU A 117 9.27 -33.49 -12.61
CA LEU A 117 9.23 -32.61 -13.77
C LEU A 117 8.16 -31.53 -13.53
N GLN A 118 8.56 -30.29 -13.27
CA GLN A 118 7.66 -29.16 -13.14
C GLN A 118 8.27 -27.93 -13.82
N SER A 119 7.46 -27.09 -14.45
CA SER A 119 7.90 -25.75 -14.83
C SER A 119 8.14 -24.92 -13.58
N PHE A 120 9.39 -24.64 -13.25
CA PHE A 120 9.72 -23.67 -12.20
C PHE A 120 9.63 -22.25 -12.74
N ILE A 121 9.44 -21.28 -11.86
CA ILE A 121 9.33 -19.88 -12.28
C ILE A 121 10.68 -19.42 -12.80
N ASN A 122 10.66 -18.87 -14.00
CA ASN A 122 11.81 -18.19 -14.58
C ASN A 122 12.25 -17.04 -13.64
N ALA A 123 13.47 -17.11 -13.10
CA ALA A 123 14.01 -16.08 -12.21
C ALA A 123 13.96 -14.65 -12.80
N LYS A 124 13.90 -14.51 -14.13
CA LYS A 124 13.70 -13.20 -14.77
C LYS A 124 12.29 -12.65 -14.56
N GLU A 125 11.28 -13.53 -14.54
CA GLU A 125 9.89 -13.15 -14.27
C GLU A 125 9.69 -12.79 -12.81
N LEU A 126 10.53 -13.30 -11.89
CA LEU A 126 10.51 -12.95 -10.47
C LEU A 126 11.04 -11.56 -10.16
N ARG A 127 11.75 -10.88 -11.07
CA ARG A 127 12.22 -9.51 -10.80
C ARG A 127 11.06 -8.54 -10.81
N ASN A 128 10.70 -8.05 -9.63
CA ASN A 128 9.55 -7.16 -9.44
C ASN A 128 9.95 -5.68 -9.32
N VAL A 129 11.04 -5.28 -9.98
CA VAL A 129 11.60 -3.92 -9.87
C VAL A 129 10.57 -2.85 -10.25
N ASP A 130 9.81 -3.08 -11.32
CA ASP A 130 8.80 -2.13 -11.80
C ASP A 130 7.63 -1.98 -10.81
N ASP A 131 7.15 -3.10 -10.23
CA ASP A 131 6.08 -3.11 -9.24
C ASP A 131 6.53 -2.41 -7.94
N LEU A 132 7.74 -2.70 -7.46
CA LEU A 132 8.32 -2.06 -6.28
C LEU A 132 8.55 -0.55 -6.49
N ASN A 133 8.98 -0.14 -7.69
CA ASN A 133 9.11 1.26 -8.06
C ASN A 133 7.76 1.96 -8.15
N LYS A 134 6.73 1.27 -8.65
CA LYS A 134 5.36 1.81 -8.69
C LYS A 134 4.82 2.03 -7.28
N ILE A 135 4.99 1.07 -6.37
CA ILE A 135 4.63 1.22 -4.95
C ILE A 135 5.38 2.40 -4.33
N TYR A 136 6.69 2.52 -4.58
CA TYR A 136 7.49 3.66 -4.11
C TYR A 136 6.94 5.00 -4.60
N ALA A 137 6.67 5.13 -5.89
CA ALA A 137 6.16 6.37 -6.49
C ALA A 137 4.82 6.78 -5.87
N LEU A 138 3.89 5.83 -5.71
CA LEU A 138 2.57 6.07 -5.10
C LEU A 138 2.70 6.53 -3.63
N ILE A 139 3.59 5.90 -2.86
CA ILE A 139 3.82 6.26 -1.45
C ILE A 139 4.52 7.61 -1.33
N HIS A 140 5.44 7.93 -2.22
CA HIS A 140 6.10 9.22 -2.26
C HIS A 140 5.10 10.36 -2.61
N LEU A 141 4.16 10.10 -3.52
CA LEU A 141 3.06 11.03 -3.79
C LEU A 141 2.16 11.22 -2.56
N TYR A 142 1.83 10.13 -1.87
CA TYR A 142 1.08 10.19 -0.61
C TYR A 142 1.80 11.02 0.46
N GLU A 143 3.11 10.81 0.65
CA GLU A 143 3.94 11.56 1.60
C GLU A 143 3.95 13.06 1.24
N ASN A 144 4.07 13.41 -0.04
CA ASN A 144 4.03 14.81 -0.48
C ASN A 144 2.68 15.48 -0.24
N ILE A 145 1.57 14.74 -0.33
CA ILE A 145 0.21 15.27 -0.15
C ILE A 145 -0.13 15.41 1.34
N THR A 146 0.27 14.44 2.17
CA THR A 146 -0.18 14.34 3.56
C THR A 146 0.88 14.78 4.58
N GLY A 147 2.16 14.75 4.20
CA GLY A 147 3.30 14.90 5.09
C GLY A 147 3.61 13.66 5.94
N ASP A 148 2.79 12.60 5.86
CA ASP A 148 2.99 11.38 6.65
C ASP A 148 4.05 10.47 6.01
N LYS A 149 5.13 10.22 6.75
CA LYS A 149 6.26 9.37 6.34
C LYS A 149 6.14 7.93 6.82
N ALA A 150 5.09 7.58 7.59
CA ALA A 150 4.98 6.29 8.25
C ALA A 150 5.01 5.12 7.27
N LEU A 151 4.32 5.23 6.12
CA LEU A 151 4.25 4.18 5.11
C LEU A 151 5.61 3.81 4.51
N MET A 152 6.56 4.76 4.45
CA MET A 152 7.87 4.50 3.86
C MET A 152 8.64 3.43 4.65
N LYS A 153 8.43 3.35 5.96
CA LYS A 153 9.03 2.30 6.80
C LYS A 153 8.47 0.91 6.46
N TYR A 154 7.15 0.80 6.26
CA TYR A 154 6.51 -0.47 5.89
C TYR A 154 6.94 -0.93 4.50
N LYS A 155 7.00 0.02 3.55
CA LYS A 155 7.55 -0.20 2.22
C LYS A 155 8.98 -0.72 2.26
N SER A 156 9.87 -0.02 2.98
CA SER A 156 11.28 -0.43 3.09
C SER A 156 11.44 -1.83 3.69
N ASN A 157 10.64 -2.17 4.71
CA ASN A 157 10.65 -3.51 5.28
C ASN A 157 10.12 -4.56 4.29
N PHE A 158 9.06 -4.26 3.54
CA PHE A 158 8.50 -5.15 2.54
C PHE A 158 9.45 -5.37 1.35
N ASP A 159 10.12 -4.33 0.86
CA ASP A 159 11.16 -4.46 -0.17
C ASP A 159 12.28 -5.39 0.28
N LYS A 160 12.73 -5.22 1.52
CA LYS A 160 13.82 -6.01 2.09
C LYS A 160 13.46 -7.48 2.13
N THR A 161 12.31 -7.83 2.70
CA THR A 161 11.86 -9.22 2.81
C THR A 161 11.51 -9.82 1.45
N THR A 162 11.02 -9.01 0.51
CA THR A 162 10.83 -9.39 -0.91
C THR A 162 12.16 -9.77 -1.56
N PHE A 163 13.19 -8.95 -1.39
CA PHE A 163 14.53 -9.23 -1.91
C PHE A 163 15.14 -10.49 -1.28
N GLU A 164 14.99 -10.68 0.03
CA GLU A 164 15.45 -11.88 0.73
C GLU A 164 14.83 -13.14 0.11
N ILE A 165 13.51 -13.19 -0.07
CA ILE A 165 12.82 -14.37 -0.61
C ILE A 165 13.09 -14.56 -2.11
N GLU A 166 13.16 -13.50 -2.90
CA GLU A 166 13.54 -13.56 -4.32
C GLU A 166 14.95 -14.14 -4.52
N THR A 167 15.88 -13.84 -3.61
CA THR A 167 17.24 -14.39 -3.64
C THR A 167 17.22 -15.91 -3.47
N PHE A 168 16.43 -16.41 -2.52
CA PHE A 168 16.21 -17.85 -2.34
C PHE A 168 15.62 -18.49 -3.58
N LEU A 169 14.53 -17.93 -4.10
CA LEU A 169 13.81 -18.45 -5.25
C LEU A 169 14.68 -18.47 -6.51
N THR A 170 15.48 -17.43 -6.74
CA THR A 170 16.44 -17.35 -7.85
C THR A 170 17.50 -18.43 -7.75
N LYS A 171 18.06 -18.65 -6.55
CA LYS A 171 19.07 -19.70 -6.37
C LYS A 171 18.48 -21.11 -6.56
N LEU A 172 17.25 -21.32 -6.11
CA LEU A 172 16.52 -22.57 -6.35
C LEU A 172 16.26 -22.79 -7.84
N ASP A 173 15.82 -21.76 -8.58
CA ASP A 173 15.61 -21.84 -10.04
C ASP A 173 16.88 -22.31 -10.74
N LEU A 174 18.02 -21.67 -10.45
CA LEU A 174 19.31 -22.02 -11.05
C LEU A 174 19.73 -23.46 -10.78
N LEU A 175 19.60 -23.93 -9.53
CA LEU A 175 19.91 -25.32 -9.17
C LEU A 175 18.95 -26.31 -9.85
N TYR A 176 17.68 -25.93 -9.98
CA TYR A 176 16.66 -26.76 -10.60
C TYR A 176 16.82 -26.86 -12.11
N LEU A 177 17.24 -25.78 -12.78
CA LEU A 177 17.64 -25.79 -14.19
C LEU A 177 18.84 -26.72 -14.42
N GLN A 178 19.88 -26.62 -13.59
CA GLN A 178 21.04 -27.53 -13.64
C GLN A 178 20.65 -29.00 -13.45
N TYR A 179 19.72 -29.25 -12.52
CA TYR A 179 19.13 -30.57 -12.30
C TYR A 179 18.48 -31.12 -13.59
N PHE A 180 17.69 -30.32 -14.31
CA PHE A 180 17.07 -30.77 -15.56
C PHE A 180 18.04 -30.94 -16.72
N GLU A 181 18.96 -30.00 -16.91
CA GLU A 181 19.99 -30.08 -17.95
C GLU A 181 20.79 -31.38 -17.80
N SER A 182 21.06 -31.81 -16.57
CA SER A 182 21.77 -33.06 -16.29
C SER A 182 21.01 -34.34 -16.66
N LEU A 183 19.68 -34.25 -16.84
CA LEU A 183 18.81 -35.36 -17.23
C LEU A 183 18.50 -35.40 -18.74
N ASP A 184 18.98 -34.42 -19.51
CA ASP A 184 18.61 -34.21 -20.93
C ASP A 184 17.07 -34.18 -21.14
N LEU A 185 16.36 -33.65 -20.14
CA LEU A 185 14.90 -33.53 -20.17
C LEU A 185 14.52 -32.13 -20.64
N LYS A 186 13.57 -32.07 -21.58
CA LYS A 186 12.92 -30.80 -21.94
C LYS A 186 11.85 -30.48 -20.91
N ILE A 187 11.90 -29.27 -20.36
CA ILE A 187 10.83 -28.74 -19.51
C ILE A 187 9.63 -28.46 -20.41
N GLU A 188 8.61 -29.31 -20.34
CA GLU A 188 7.31 -29.00 -20.94
C GLU A 188 6.55 -28.07 -19.99
N SER A 189 6.15 -26.90 -20.48
CA SER A 189 5.33 -25.97 -19.72
C SER A 189 3.97 -26.60 -19.38
N ASN A 190 3.51 -26.44 -18.13
CA ASN A 190 2.13 -26.70 -17.65
C ASN A 190 1.80 -28.07 -17.05
N PHE A 191 2.76 -28.98 -16.83
CA PHE A 191 2.47 -30.25 -16.14
C PHE A 191 3.48 -30.59 -15.04
N THR A 192 2.98 -31.16 -13.94
CA THR A 192 3.81 -31.86 -12.95
C THR A 192 3.79 -33.35 -13.30
N ARG A 193 4.95 -33.92 -13.61
CA ARG A 193 5.09 -35.37 -13.86
C ARG A 193 6.13 -35.96 -12.92
N THR A 194 5.79 -37.08 -12.30
CA THR A 194 6.74 -37.86 -11.51
C THR A 194 7.18 -39.08 -12.29
N GLN A 195 8.49 -39.33 -12.38
CA GLN A 195 9.04 -40.54 -12.99
C GLN A 195 10.18 -41.09 -12.12
N THR A 196 10.43 -42.39 -12.14
CA THR A 196 11.55 -43.00 -11.43
C THR A 196 12.85 -42.78 -12.20
N TYR A 197 13.96 -42.50 -11.51
CA TYR A 197 15.27 -42.41 -12.17
C TYR A 197 15.66 -43.73 -12.85
N LYS A 198 16.35 -43.64 -13.99
CA LYS A 198 17.16 -44.77 -14.46
C LYS A 198 18.36 -44.95 -13.53
N LYS A 199 18.91 -46.18 -13.49
CA LYS A 199 19.99 -46.57 -12.56
C LYS A 199 21.21 -45.65 -12.65
N ASP A 200 21.52 -45.17 -13.85
CA ASP A 200 22.71 -44.34 -14.12
C ASP A 200 22.43 -42.83 -13.88
N GLU A 201 21.17 -42.39 -14.03
CA GLU A 201 20.74 -41.00 -13.82
C GLU A 201 20.82 -40.59 -12.35
N LYS A 202 20.53 -41.52 -11.43
CA LYS A 202 20.53 -41.28 -9.99
C LYS A 202 21.89 -40.79 -9.46
N ALA A 203 22.99 -41.31 -10.00
CA ALA A 203 24.33 -40.88 -9.61
C ALA A 203 24.66 -39.46 -10.14
N ILE A 204 24.12 -39.11 -11.31
CA ILE A 204 24.36 -37.82 -11.98
C ILE A 204 23.67 -36.69 -11.22
N VAL A 205 22.41 -36.90 -10.81
CA VAL A 205 21.60 -35.83 -10.19
C VAL A 205 21.78 -35.66 -8.69
N LYS A 206 22.40 -36.64 -8.01
CA LYS A 206 22.50 -36.65 -6.55
C LYS A 206 23.04 -35.34 -5.98
N ASN A 207 24.10 -34.80 -6.59
CA ASN A 207 24.71 -33.54 -6.16
C ASN A 207 23.74 -32.36 -6.28
N ASN A 208 22.90 -32.33 -7.33
CA ASN A 208 21.92 -31.27 -7.54
C ASN A 208 20.76 -31.41 -6.54
N ILE A 209 20.29 -32.62 -6.27
CA ILE A 209 19.26 -32.89 -5.24
C ILE A 209 19.77 -32.48 -3.86
N ASP A 210 20.99 -32.86 -3.51
CA ASP A 210 21.62 -32.48 -2.25
C ASP A 210 21.76 -30.94 -2.16
N ALA A 211 22.15 -30.28 -3.25
CA ALA A 211 22.23 -28.81 -3.31
C ALA A 211 20.88 -28.13 -3.12
N ILE A 212 19.81 -28.59 -3.81
CA ILE A 212 18.45 -28.08 -3.65
C ILE A 212 17.98 -28.26 -2.20
N ASN A 213 18.16 -29.46 -1.63
CA ASN A 213 17.80 -29.76 -0.25
C ASN A 213 18.57 -28.90 0.76
N ASN A 214 19.83 -28.59 0.47
CA ASN A 214 20.65 -27.73 1.32
C ASN A 214 20.14 -26.29 1.36
N ILE A 215 19.48 -25.78 0.32
CA ILE A 215 18.86 -24.44 0.36
C ILE A 215 17.76 -24.34 1.42
N PHE A 216 16.98 -25.42 1.60
CA PHE A 216 15.91 -25.42 2.59
C PHE A 216 16.41 -25.68 4.02
N LYS A 217 17.54 -26.38 4.16
CA LYS A 217 18.11 -26.75 5.47
C LYS A 217 19.04 -25.68 6.02
N ASN A 218 19.86 -25.07 5.16
CA ASN A 218 20.92 -24.17 5.58
C ASN A 218 20.49 -22.71 5.42
N PRO A 219 20.73 -21.89 6.46
CA PRO A 219 20.56 -20.45 6.33
C PRO A 219 21.42 -19.86 5.20
N MET A 220 20.89 -18.85 4.52
CA MET A 220 21.61 -18.06 3.53
C MET A 220 22.07 -16.74 4.17
N PRO A 221 23.31 -16.28 3.88
CA PRO A 221 23.79 -15.00 4.37
C PRO A 221 23.18 -13.83 3.61
N PHE A 222 22.78 -12.82 4.36
CA PHE A 222 22.31 -11.52 3.90
C PHE A 222 23.06 -10.41 4.63
N SER A 223 22.96 -9.18 4.14
CA SER A 223 23.52 -8.01 4.81
C SER A 223 22.53 -6.85 4.80
N ASN A 224 22.39 -6.19 5.93
CA ASN A 224 21.60 -4.97 6.05
C ASN A 224 22.50 -3.90 6.65
N ASN A 225 22.87 -2.90 5.84
CA ASN A 225 23.81 -1.85 6.24
C ASN A 225 25.08 -2.44 6.87
N GLU A 226 25.72 -3.38 6.17
CA GLU A 226 26.97 -4.04 6.57
C GLU A 226 26.88 -5.01 7.75
N ILE A 227 25.72 -5.14 8.42
CA ILE A 227 25.52 -6.16 9.45
C ILE A 227 25.11 -7.46 8.76
N PRO A 228 25.96 -8.51 8.76
CA PRO A 228 25.60 -9.80 8.20
C PRO A 228 24.61 -10.52 9.12
N TYR A 229 23.68 -11.24 8.52
CA TYR A 229 22.74 -12.11 9.21
C TYR A 229 22.36 -13.26 8.30
N ASP A 230 21.99 -14.39 8.91
CA ASP A 230 21.57 -15.57 8.17
C ASP A 230 20.07 -15.80 8.36
N LEU A 231 19.38 -16.16 7.27
CA LEU A 231 17.97 -16.56 7.31
C LEU A 231 17.80 -17.91 6.67
N SER A 232 16.94 -18.77 7.23
CA SER A 232 16.44 -19.94 6.50
C SER A 232 15.34 -19.55 5.51
N PHE A 233 15.06 -20.42 4.55
CA PHE A 233 13.95 -20.22 3.61
C PHE A 233 12.61 -19.99 4.33
N ASP A 234 12.30 -20.81 5.34
CA ASP A 234 11.05 -20.71 6.10
C ASP A 234 10.97 -19.41 6.92
N GLN A 235 12.11 -18.89 7.41
CA GLN A 235 12.17 -17.59 8.08
C GLN A 235 11.93 -16.44 7.09
N SER A 236 12.57 -16.49 5.92
CA SER A 236 12.39 -15.48 4.86
C SER A 236 10.94 -15.44 4.37
N LYS A 237 10.31 -16.62 4.15
CA LYS A 237 8.87 -16.74 3.82
C LYS A 237 7.99 -16.06 4.88
N LYS A 238 8.19 -16.39 6.17
CA LYS A 238 7.41 -15.79 7.27
C LYS A 238 7.62 -14.28 7.38
N ASN A 239 8.84 -13.80 7.18
CA ASN A 239 9.16 -12.38 7.20
C ASN A 239 8.45 -11.64 6.05
N PHE A 240 8.46 -12.22 4.85
CA PHE A 240 7.73 -11.71 3.70
C PHE A 240 6.22 -11.62 3.96
N GLU A 241 5.59 -12.71 4.38
CA GLU A 241 4.16 -12.76 4.71
C GLU A 241 3.78 -11.72 5.77
N ARG A 242 4.53 -11.68 6.88
CA ARG A 242 4.30 -10.71 7.96
C ARG A 242 4.50 -9.26 7.49
N SER A 243 5.49 -9.01 6.64
CA SER A 243 5.75 -7.67 6.12
C SER A 243 4.60 -7.18 5.23
N TYR A 244 4.03 -8.08 4.41
CA TYR A 244 2.85 -7.80 3.61
C TYR A 244 1.63 -7.50 4.50
N GLU A 245 1.35 -8.34 5.49
CA GLU A 245 0.23 -8.16 6.42
C GLU A 245 0.32 -6.83 7.17
N ASN A 246 1.49 -6.51 7.72
CA ASN A 246 1.73 -5.25 8.41
C ASN A 246 1.54 -4.03 7.49
N PHE A 247 1.92 -4.16 6.21
CA PHE A 247 1.79 -3.09 5.23
C PHE A 247 0.31 -2.86 4.88
N ILE A 248 -0.44 -3.93 4.60
CA ILE A 248 -1.89 -3.87 4.36
C ILE A 248 -2.63 -3.34 5.59
N GLN A 249 -2.25 -3.75 6.79
CA GLN A 249 -2.83 -3.24 8.03
C GLN A 249 -2.63 -1.73 8.13
N LYS A 250 -1.41 -1.23 7.87
CA LYS A 250 -1.12 0.20 7.93
C LYS A 250 -1.93 0.99 6.90
N ILE A 251 -2.09 0.47 5.69
CA ILE A 251 -2.93 1.11 4.67
C ILE A 251 -4.40 1.11 5.11
N SER A 252 -4.87 0.03 5.75
CA SER A 252 -6.25 -0.08 6.25
C SER A 252 -6.55 0.93 7.36
N GLU A 253 -5.58 1.21 8.24
CA GLU A 253 -5.66 2.28 9.24
C GLU A 253 -5.77 3.67 8.59
N ILE A 254 -5.06 3.90 7.48
CA ILE A 254 -5.12 5.18 6.74
C ILE A 254 -6.46 5.37 6.04
N LEU A 255 -7.02 4.28 5.49
CA LEU A 255 -8.31 4.30 4.80
C LEU A 255 -9.49 4.44 5.75
N ASN A 256 -9.36 3.94 6.98
CA ASN A 256 -10.37 3.98 8.04
C ASN A 256 -9.82 4.69 9.28
N PRO A 257 -9.55 6.01 9.18
CA PRO A 257 -8.94 6.79 10.26
C PRO A 257 -9.86 6.99 11.47
#